data_AF-A0A151RBC5-F1
#
_entry.id   AF-A0A151RBC5-F1
#
_cell.length_a   1.000
_cell.length_b   1.000
_cell.length_c   1.000
_cell.angle_alpha   90.00
_cell.angle_beta   90.00
_cell.angle_gamma   90.00
#
_symmetry.space_group_name_H-M   'P 1'
#
loop_
_entity.id
_entity.type
_entity.pdbx_description
1 polymer ?
#
loop_
_entity_poly.entity_id
_entity_poly.type
_entity_poly.pdbx_seq_one_letter_code
_entity_poly.pdbx_strand_id
1 'polypeptide(L)'
;MDSGASFLASPYKDLMKNFKTRNFGKVRLVDDEALEIAGMGDINLRTSIDTIWTLKDVIYIPRLKKMLISIDILDVQGYRVTFSDDQWKVVKGNLFVVHVWKKGTLYMVELPTKEVNSVSNDVGHSSTLWHQRLGHMSKKGMKILVSKGTIPELKDVQVSFYEPCVFGK
;
A
#
# COMPACT_ATOMS: atom_id res chain seq x y z
N MET A 1 12.52 3.60 1.82
CA MET A 1 13.05 3.70 3.19
C MET A 1 14.46 4.17 3.11
N ASP A 2 14.89 4.95 4.09
CA ASP A 2 16.16 5.64 4.07
C ASP A 2 16.72 5.67 5.50
N SER A 3 17.82 4.96 5.73
CA SER A 3 18.54 5.01 7.02
C SER A 3 19.34 6.31 7.17
N GLY A 4 19.61 7.03 6.07
CA GLY A 4 20.27 8.33 6.09
C GLY A 4 19.31 9.51 6.30
N ALA A 5 18.00 9.29 6.24
CA ALA A 5 17.01 10.33 6.48
C ALA A 5 16.71 10.47 7.98
N SER A 6 16.65 11.70 8.47
CA SER A 6 16.28 12.01 9.87
C SER A 6 14.79 12.36 10.04
N PHE A 7 14.00 12.30 8.97
CA PHE A 7 12.60 12.71 8.98
C PHE A 7 11.76 11.88 7.99
N LEU A 8 10.43 11.89 8.18
CA LEU A 8 9.47 11.42 7.20
C LEU A 8 9.11 12.58 6.27
N ALA A 9 9.28 12.41 4.95
CA ALA A 9 8.96 13.46 3.99
C ALA A 9 8.33 12.90 2.73
N SER A 10 7.41 13.67 2.14
CA SER A 10 6.70 13.29 0.91
C SER A 10 6.50 14.49 -0.01
N PRO A 11 6.61 14.30 -1.34
CA PRO A 11 6.20 15.30 -2.33
C PRO A 11 4.71 15.22 -2.71
N TYR A 12 3.95 14.27 -2.13
CA TYR A 12 2.57 13.99 -2.54
C TYR A 12 1.56 14.62 -1.57
N LYS A 13 1.21 15.89 -1.79
CA LYS A 13 0.25 16.63 -0.94
C LYS A 13 -1.13 15.98 -0.93
N ASP A 14 -1.56 15.47 -2.08
CA ASP A 14 -2.87 14.89 -2.34
C ASP A 14 -3.14 13.60 -1.55
N LEU A 15 -2.08 12.94 -1.08
CA LEU A 15 -2.14 11.75 -0.23
C LEU A 15 -2.21 12.07 1.27
N MET A 16 -2.01 13.34 1.66
CA MET A 16 -1.94 13.74 3.06
C MET A 16 -3.32 14.00 3.64
N LYS A 17 -3.50 13.54 4.87
CA LYS A 17 -4.63 13.83 5.76
C LYS A 17 -4.18 14.77 6.88
N ASN A 18 -5.14 15.43 7.52
CA ASN A 18 -4.88 16.35 8.64
C ASN A 18 -3.82 17.41 8.30
N PHE A 19 -3.80 17.87 7.04
CA PHE A 19 -2.74 18.71 6.52
C PHE A 19 -2.73 20.08 7.19
N LYS A 20 -1.56 20.47 7.70
CA LYS A 20 -1.33 21.75 8.37
C LYS A 20 -0.30 22.54 7.58
N THR A 21 -0.64 23.81 7.33
CA THR A 21 0.28 24.81 6.80
C THR A 21 0.78 25.68 7.96
N ARG A 22 2.09 25.65 8.20
CA ARG A 22 2.79 26.53 9.12
C ARG A 22 4.19 26.76 8.55
N ASN A 23 4.89 27.80 9.03
CA ASN A 23 6.32 27.86 8.82
C ASN A 23 7.01 26.75 9.65
N PHE A 24 7.42 25.68 8.97
CA PHE A 24 8.17 24.56 9.54
C PHE A 24 9.68 24.69 9.27
N GLY A 25 10.12 25.77 8.60
CA GLY A 25 11.51 25.97 8.23
C GLY A 25 11.92 25.22 6.96
N LYS A 26 13.20 24.81 6.92
CA LYS A 26 13.82 24.14 5.78
C LYS A 26 14.56 22.89 6.24
N VAL A 27 14.65 21.90 5.36
CA VAL A 27 15.55 20.75 5.53
C VAL A 27 16.74 20.88 4.61
N ARG A 28 17.88 20.30 4.99
CA ARG A 28 19.03 20.16 4.10
C ARG A 28 19.12 18.74 3.55
N LEU A 29 19.43 18.64 2.28
CA LEU A 29 19.76 17.39 1.60
C LEU A 29 21.28 17.11 1.70
N VAL A 30 21.68 15.93 1.21
CA VAL A 30 23.09 15.49 1.15
C VAL A 30 23.97 16.42 0.30
N ASP A 31 23.40 17.08 -0.70
CA ASP A 31 24.09 18.05 -1.57
C ASP A 31 24.08 19.49 -1.01
N ASP A 32 23.80 19.64 0.29
CA ASP A 32 23.62 20.92 0.99
C ASP A 32 22.46 21.78 0.48
N GLU A 33 21.63 21.26 -0.42
CA GLU A 33 20.44 21.98 -0.88
C GLU A 33 19.44 22.15 0.27
N ALA A 34 19.02 23.39 0.52
CA ALA A 34 17.98 23.71 1.48
C ALA A 34 16.60 23.71 0.81
N LEU A 35 15.74 22.77 1.19
CA LEU A 35 14.36 22.67 0.71
C LEU A 35 13.37 23.20 1.74
N GLU A 36 12.42 24.01 1.28
CA GLU A 36 11.34 24.54 2.11
C GLU A 36 10.30 23.47 2.44
N ILE A 37 9.88 23.46 3.69
CA ILE A 37 8.77 22.64 4.16
C ILE A 37 7.47 23.42 3.95
N ALA A 38 6.65 22.98 3.00
CA ALA A 38 5.40 23.63 2.65
C ALA A 38 4.21 23.19 3.54
N GLY A 39 4.39 22.17 4.38
CA GLY A 39 3.38 21.73 5.33
C GLY A 39 3.71 20.41 5.99
N MET A 40 2.75 19.87 6.72
CA MET A 40 2.86 18.58 7.41
C MET A 40 1.49 17.89 7.43
N GLY A 41 1.46 16.58 7.30
CA GLY A 41 0.23 15.79 7.42
C GLY A 41 0.51 14.30 7.60
N ASP A 42 -0.55 13.52 7.73
CA ASP A 42 -0.47 12.07 7.88
C ASP A 42 -0.65 11.39 6.53
N ILE A 43 0.08 10.30 6.25
CA ILE A 43 -0.08 9.52 5.03
C ILE A 43 -0.52 8.11 5.39
N ASN A 44 -1.59 7.64 4.77
CA ASN A 44 -2.00 6.25 4.82
C ASN A 44 -1.35 5.48 3.68
N LEU A 45 -0.58 4.44 4.01
CA LEU A 45 -0.03 3.49 3.06
C LEU A 45 -0.89 2.23 3.08
N ARG A 46 -1.30 1.76 1.90
CA ARG A 46 -1.95 0.46 1.76
C ARG A 46 -0.86 -0.59 1.58
N THR A 47 -0.92 -1.66 2.36
CA THR A 47 0.04 -2.76 2.25
C THR A 47 -0.49 -3.82 1.29
N SER A 48 0.37 -4.75 0.86
CA SER A 48 -0.02 -5.85 -0.01
C SER A 48 -0.99 -6.85 0.64
N ILE A 49 -1.21 -6.76 1.95
CA ILE A 49 -2.17 -7.57 2.71
C ILE A 49 -3.44 -6.78 3.07
N ASP A 50 -3.71 -5.70 2.33
CA ASP A 50 -4.87 -4.82 2.50
C ASP A 50 -5.01 -4.17 3.89
N THR A 51 -3.89 -4.03 4.61
CA THR A 51 -3.86 -3.25 5.85
C THR A 51 -3.49 -1.80 5.57
N ILE A 52 -3.96 -0.90 6.43
CA ILE A 52 -3.63 0.52 6.37
C ILE A 52 -2.55 0.80 7.42
N TRP A 53 -1.40 1.28 6.97
CA TRP A 53 -0.35 1.81 7.83
C TRP A 53 -0.32 3.33 7.75
N THR A 54 -0.59 4.01 8.86
CA THR A 54 -0.54 5.47 8.94
C THR A 54 0.84 5.95 9.40
N LEU A 55 1.52 6.67 8.52
CA LEU A 55 2.67 7.50 8.84
C LEU A 55 2.18 8.84 9.37
N LYS A 56 2.59 9.19 10.60
CA LYS A 56 2.22 10.45 11.25
C LYS A 56 3.25 11.54 11.01
N ASP A 57 2.79 12.79 11.02
CA ASP A 57 3.64 13.98 11.01
C ASP A 57 4.65 14.00 9.83
N VAL A 58 4.21 13.54 8.66
CA VAL A 58 5.01 13.52 7.43
C VAL A 58 5.15 14.93 6.90
N ILE A 59 6.38 15.35 6.69
CA ILE A 59 6.75 16.67 6.18
C ILE A 59 6.46 16.74 4.67
N TYR A 60 5.77 17.79 4.23
CA TYR A 60 5.50 18.03 2.81
C TYR A 60 6.56 18.92 2.18
N ILE A 61 7.28 18.36 1.20
CA ILE A 61 8.32 19.04 0.45
C ILE A 61 8.04 18.86 -1.04
N PRO A 62 7.43 19.84 -1.72
CA PRO A 62 7.04 19.72 -3.13
C PRO A 62 8.21 19.42 -4.07
N ARG A 63 9.41 19.87 -3.70
CA ARG A 63 10.63 19.74 -4.52
C ARG A 63 11.28 18.35 -4.45
N LEU A 64 10.82 17.46 -3.56
CA LEU A 64 11.31 16.09 -3.52
C LEU A 64 10.82 15.27 -4.72
N LYS A 65 11.65 14.34 -5.19
CA LYS A 65 11.27 13.43 -6.28
C LYS A 65 10.54 12.17 -5.79
N LYS A 66 10.80 11.77 -4.55
CA LYS A 66 10.28 10.54 -3.93
C LYS A 66 10.01 10.76 -2.46
N MET A 67 9.13 9.94 -1.89
CA MET A 67 8.89 9.90 -0.44
C MET A 67 10.09 9.29 0.30
N LEU A 68 10.47 9.90 1.42
CA LEU A 68 11.51 9.45 2.33
C LEU A 68 10.85 8.93 3.62
N ILE A 69 11.18 7.69 3.97
CA ILE A 69 10.75 7.07 5.22
C ILE A 69 12.02 6.76 6.02
N SER A 70 12.30 7.63 7.00
CA SER A 70 13.39 7.45 7.96
C SER A 70 13.20 6.18 8.79
N ILE A 71 14.23 5.34 8.85
CA ILE A 71 14.23 4.14 9.70
C ILE A 71 14.34 4.54 11.17
N ASP A 72 15.15 5.55 11.50
CA ASP A 72 15.34 6.02 12.86
C ASP A 72 14.05 6.57 13.47
N ILE A 73 13.26 7.32 12.69
CA ILE A 73 11.94 7.80 13.15
C ILE A 73 10.98 6.64 13.40
N LEU A 74 11.04 5.58 12.60
CA LEU A 74 10.22 4.40 12.84
C LEU A 74 10.61 3.66 14.12
N ASP A 75 11.91 3.54 14.38
CA ASP A 75 12.44 2.94 15.61
C ASP A 75 11.96 3.72 16.85
N VAL A 76 12.09 5.06 16.82
CA VAL A 76 11.56 5.95 17.87
C VAL A 76 10.05 5.79 18.07
N GLN A 77 9.30 5.51 17.00
CA GLN A 77 7.86 5.23 17.06
C GLN A 77 7.50 3.79 17.51
N GLY A 78 8.50 2.99 17.85
CA GLY A 78 8.38 1.61 18.35
C GLY A 78 8.18 0.57 17.24
N TYR A 79 8.49 0.91 16.00
CA TYR A 79 8.44 -0.04 14.89
C TYR A 79 9.80 -0.72 14.73
N ARG A 80 9.78 -2.05 14.61
CA ARG A 80 10.95 -2.82 14.18
C ARG A 80 10.87 -3.07 12.69
N VAL A 81 11.90 -2.61 11.99
CA VAL A 81 12.07 -2.80 10.54
C VAL A 81 13.06 -3.94 10.31
N THR A 82 12.73 -4.90 9.43
CA THR A 82 13.61 -6.02 9.10
C THR A 82 13.69 -6.23 7.60
N PHE A 83 14.91 -6.44 7.09
CA PHE A 83 15.19 -6.80 5.70
C PHE A 83 15.85 -8.17 5.68
N SER A 84 15.15 -9.18 5.17
CA SER A 84 15.68 -10.55 5.03
C SER A 84 14.91 -11.27 3.93
N ASP A 85 15.51 -12.28 3.29
CA ASP A 85 14.80 -13.19 2.38
C ASP A 85 14.02 -12.48 1.26
N ASP A 86 14.63 -11.44 0.68
CA ASP A 86 14.02 -10.53 -0.30
C ASP A 86 12.69 -9.90 0.14
N GLN A 87 12.49 -9.80 1.45
CA GLN A 87 11.35 -9.19 2.09
C GLN A 87 11.78 -8.03 2.96
N TRP A 88 10.90 -7.04 3.01
CA TRP A 88 10.94 -5.99 4.01
C TRP A 88 9.69 -6.10 4.88
N LYS A 89 9.89 -6.10 6.20
CA LYS A 89 8.87 -6.27 7.22
C LYS A 89 8.90 -5.10 8.19
N VAL A 90 7.71 -4.64 8.58
CA VAL A 90 7.54 -3.70 9.70
C VAL A 90 6.60 -4.34 10.72
N VAL A 91 7.04 -4.39 11.97
CA VAL A 91 6.23 -4.88 13.09
C VAL A 91 6.21 -3.85 14.21
N LYS A 92 5.12 -3.79 14.98
CA LYS A 92 5.00 -2.96 16.18
C LYS A 92 4.57 -3.85 17.34
N GLY A 93 5.48 -4.12 18.27
CA GLY A 93 5.30 -5.21 19.24
C GLY A 93 5.10 -6.53 18.50
N ASN A 94 3.96 -7.20 18.74
CA ASN A 94 3.61 -8.46 18.07
C ASN A 94 2.72 -8.26 16.82
N LEU A 95 2.34 -7.02 16.50
CA LEU A 95 1.49 -6.72 15.35
C LEU A 95 2.33 -6.62 14.08
N PHE A 96 1.94 -7.39 13.07
CA PHE A 96 2.48 -7.30 11.73
C PHE A 96 1.84 -6.12 10.98
N VAL A 97 2.66 -5.14 10.57
CA VAL A 97 2.16 -3.88 10.01
C VAL A 97 2.28 -3.88 8.49
N VAL A 98 3.47 -4.18 7.97
CA VAL A 98 3.78 -4.17 6.53
C VAL A 98 4.57 -5.41 6.15
N HIS A 99 4.15 -6.05 5.06
CA HIS A 99 4.93 -7.05 4.32
C HIS A 99 5.13 -6.54 2.90
N VAL A 100 6.36 -6.47 2.41
CA VAL A 100 6.66 -6.09 1.02
C VAL A 100 7.73 -7.00 0.45
N TRP A 101 7.52 -7.44 -0.79
CA TRP A 101 8.49 -8.18 -1.57
C TRP A 101 9.39 -7.22 -2.36
N LYS A 102 10.66 -7.57 -2.45
CA LYS A 102 11.63 -6.89 -3.31
C LYS A 102 11.28 -7.12 -4.77
N LYS A 103 11.33 -6.07 -5.58
CA LYS A 103 11.27 -6.13 -7.05
C LYS A 103 12.59 -5.61 -7.61
N GLY A 104 13.40 -6.50 -8.16
CA GLY A 104 14.77 -6.18 -8.60
C GLY A 104 15.65 -5.80 -7.40
N THR A 105 16.15 -4.57 -7.37
CA THR A 105 16.97 -4.03 -6.26
C THR A 105 16.17 -3.18 -5.26
N LEU A 106 14.87 -2.98 -5.46
CA LEU A 106 14.05 -2.05 -4.68
C LEU A 106 12.90 -2.76 -3.95
N TYR A 107 12.54 -2.23 -2.77
CA TYR A 107 11.32 -2.60 -2.06
C TYR A 107 10.24 -1.55 -2.34
N MET A 108 9.09 -1.97 -2.89
CA MET A 108 8.05 -1.05 -3.38
C MET A 108 6.78 -1.13 -2.52
N VAL A 109 6.29 0.02 -2.05
CA VAL A 109 4.96 0.16 -1.45
C VAL A 109 4.06 0.83 -2.47
N GLU A 110 2.84 0.32 -2.62
CA GLU A 110 1.81 0.99 -3.39
C GLU A 110 1.25 2.16 -2.57
N LEU A 111 1.32 3.35 -3.15
CA LEU A 111 0.61 4.50 -2.60
C LEU A 111 -0.86 4.37 -2.99
N PRO A 112 -1.81 4.77 -2.11
CA PRO A 112 -3.20 4.83 -2.51
C PRO A 112 -3.32 5.81 -3.67
N THR A 113 -3.62 5.32 -4.87
CA THR A 113 -4.04 6.21 -5.95
C THR A 113 -5.40 6.75 -5.58
N LYS A 114 -5.59 8.08 -5.61
CA LYS A 114 -6.97 8.59 -5.77
C LYS A 114 -7.51 7.92 -7.01
N GLU A 115 -8.65 7.26 -6.88
CA GLU A 115 -9.48 6.93 -8.04
C GLU A 115 -9.66 8.24 -8.80
N VAL A 116 -8.90 8.42 -9.89
CA VAL A 116 -9.40 9.22 -10.99
C VAL A 116 -10.65 8.45 -11.37
N ASN A 117 -11.80 9.09 -11.26
CA ASN A 117 -13.05 8.60 -11.82
C ASN A 117 -12.92 8.52 -13.36
N SER A 118 -12.02 7.68 -13.87
CA SER A 118 -12.30 6.94 -15.07
C SER A 118 -13.24 5.83 -14.59
N VAL A 119 -14.53 6.02 -14.88
CA VAL A 119 -15.49 4.92 -14.90
C VAL A 119 -14.98 3.90 -15.93
N SER A 120 -14.04 3.04 -15.53
CA SER A 120 -14.04 1.67 -15.98
C SER A 120 -14.87 0.93 -14.94
N ASN A 121 -16.13 0.70 -15.29
CA ASN A 121 -17.02 -0.19 -14.57
C ASN A 121 -16.37 -1.56 -14.41
N ASP A 122 -15.58 -1.78 -13.35
CA ASP A 122 -15.24 -3.14 -12.93
C ASP A 122 -14.95 -3.28 -11.42
N VAL A 123 -15.47 -2.34 -10.62
CA VAL A 123 -15.57 -2.52 -9.16
C VAL A 123 -16.94 -3.13 -8.87
N GLY A 124 -17.02 -4.46 -8.94
CA GLY A 124 -18.22 -5.19 -8.50
C GLY A 124 -18.43 -6.61 -9.00
N HIS A 125 -17.62 -7.13 -9.93
CA HIS A 125 -17.97 -8.39 -10.63
C HIS A 125 -16.85 -9.43 -10.73
N SER A 126 -15.74 -9.27 -10.00
CA SER A 126 -14.60 -10.18 -10.16
C SER A 126 -14.94 -11.59 -9.66
N SER A 127 -14.97 -12.54 -10.59
CA SER A 127 -15.19 -13.96 -10.32
C SER A 127 -14.17 -14.53 -9.34
N THR A 128 -13.02 -13.88 -9.18
CA THR A 128 -11.98 -14.24 -8.19
C THR A 128 -12.47 -14.07 -6.75
N LEU A 129 -13.23 -13.01 -6.44
CA LEU A 129 -13.78 -12.79 -5.10
C LEU A 129 -14.81 -13.87 -4.74
N TRP A 130 -15.68 -14.20 -5.70
CA TRP A 130 -16.67 -15.27 -5.52
C TRP A 130 -16.01 -16.66 -5.44
N HIS A 131 -14.93 -16.90 -6.20
CA HIS A 131 -14.13 -18.12 -6.10
C HIS A 131 -13.59 -18.32 -4.68
N GLN A 132 -13.07 -17.26 -4.03
CA GLN A 132 -12.60 -17.32 -2.65
C GLN A 132 -13.75 -17.53 -1.64
N ARG A 133 -14.85 -16.76 -1.76
CA ARG A 133 -16.02 -16.91 -0.86
C ARG A 133 -16.66 -18.29 -0.92
N LEU A 134 -16.62 -18.94 -2.08
CA LEU A 134 -17.16 -20.29 -2.30
C LEU A 134 -16.16 -21.41 -1.97
N GLY A 135 -15.07 -21.11 -1.26
CA GLY A 135 -14.09 -22.10 -0.82
C GLY A 135 -13.23 -22.64 -1.96
N HIS A 136 -12.72 -21.74 -2.82
CA HIS A 136 -11.93 -22.08 -4.01
C HIS A 136 -12.68 -22.97 -5.02
N MET A 137 -13.98 -22.76 -5.14
CA MET A 137 -14.84 -23.51 -6.05
C MET A 137 -14.34 -23.44 -7.51
N SER A 138 -14.38 -24.59 -8.21
CA SER A 138 -13.99 -24.66 -9.62
C SER A 138 -14.79 -23.71 -10.52
N LYS A 139 -14.17 -23.21 -11.61
CA LYS A 139 -14.82 -22.41 -12.66
C LYS A 139 -16.10 -23.06 -13.18
N LYS A 140 -16.12 -24.39 -13.31
CA LYS A 140 -17.30 -25.14 -13.77
C LYS A 140 -18.45 -25.07 -12.75
N GLY A 141 -18.16 -25.20 -11.46
CA GLY A 141 -19.15 -25.06 -10.38
C GLY A 141 -19.75 -23.66 -10.32
N MET A 142 -18.91 -22.63 -10.46
CA MET A 142 -19.37 -21.24 -10.49
C MET A 142 -20.26 -20.94 -11.71
N LYS A 143 -19.93 -21.44 -12.91
CA LYS A 143 -20.80 -21.29 -14.09
C LYS A 143 -22.20 -21.87 -13.87
N ILE A 144 -22.30 -22.99 -13.14
CA ILE A 144 -23.60 -23.60 -12.79
C ILE A 144 -24.39 -22.67 -11.86
N LEU A 145 -23.75 -22.11 -10.83
CA LEU A 145 -24.42 -21.20 -9.89
C LEU A 145 -24.89 -19.89 -10.55
N VAL A 146 -24.10 -19.37 -11.49
CA VAL A 146 -24.51 -18.22 -12.32
C VAL A 146 -25.71 -18.57 -13.19
N SER A 147 -25.70 -19.73 -13.87
CA SER A 147 -26.84 -20.16 -14.69
C SER A 147 -28.13 -20.39 -13.90
N LYS A 148 -28.01 -20.68 -12.59
CA LYS A 148 -29.14 -20.84 -11.66
C LYS A 148 -29.58 -19.54 -10.98
N GLY A 149 -28.98 -18.40 -11.32
CA GLY A 149 -29.31 -17.10 -10.74
C GLY A 149 -28.98 -16.97 -9.24
N THR A 150 -28.20 -17.89 -8.68
CA THR A 150 -27.90 -17.93 -7.23
C THR A 150 -26.80 -16.94 -6.84
N ILE A 151 -26.07 -16.40 -7.83
CA ILE A 151 -25.08 -15.33 -7.65
C ILE A 151 -25.56 -14.12 -8.48
N PRO A 152 -26.42 -13.26 -7.93
CA PRO A 152 -27.07 -12.18 -8.68
C PRO A 152 -26.08 -11.13 -9.22
N GLU A 153 -24.87 -11.08 -8.64
CA GLU A 153 -23.83 -10.09 -8.96
C GLU A 153 -22.81 -10.57 -10.00
N LEU A 154 -22.92 -11.77 -10.58
CA LEU A 154 -21.90 -12.29 -11.50
C LEU A 154 -22.50 -12.62 -12.88
N LYS A 155 -22.17 -11.82 -13.90
CA LYS A 155 -22.65 -12.00 -15.29
C LYS A 155 -21.72 -12.87 -16.14
N ASP A 156 -20.43 -12.93 -15.82
CA ASP A 156 -19.44 -13.78 -16.50
C ASP A 156 -18.41 -14.33 -15.49
N VAL A 157 -17.87 -15.51 -15.77
CA VAL A 157 -16.90 -16.22 -14.90
C VAL A 157 -15.50 -16.18 -15.53
N GLN A 158 -14.69 -15.20 -15.14
CA GLN A 158 -13.26 -15.12 -15.45
C GLN A 158 -12.44 -15.35 -14.19
N VAL A 159 -12.07 -16.62 -13.97
CA VAL A 159 -11.14 -17.01 -12.90
C VAL A 159 -9.78 -17.23 -13.55
N SER A 160 -8.79 -16.44 -13.16
CA SER A 160 -7.38 -16.65 -13.53
C SER A 160 -6.82 -17.88 -12.83
N PHE A 161 -5.80 -18.50 -13.44
CA PHE A 161 -5.16 -19.69 -12.88
C PHE A 161 -4.42 -19.31 -11.59
N TYR A 162 -4.81 -19.92 -10.46
CA TYR A 162 -4.16 -19.74 -9.17
C TYR A 162 -3.69 -21.11 -8.69
N GLU A 163 -2.37 -21.34 -8.70
CA GLU A 163 -1.74 -22.65 -8.42
C GLU A 163 -2.13 -23.29 -7.08
N PRO A 164 -2.37 -22.56 -5.98
CA PRO A 164 -2.86 -23.15 -4.73
C PRO A 164 -4.23 -23.84 -4.82
N CYS A 165 -5.05 -23.49 -5.82
CA CYS A 165 -6.41 -24.01 -5.97
C CYS A 165 -6.47 -25.38 -6.65
N VAL A 166 -5.36 -25.87 -7.22
CA VAL A 166 -5.30 -27.15 -7.93
C VAL A 166 -5.02 -28.32 -6.97
N PHE A 167 -4.35 -28.06 -5.85
CA PHE A 167 -3.95 -29.10 -4.89
C PHE A 167 -5.02 -29.45 -3.85
N GLY A 168 -6.18 -28.78 -3.90
CA GLY A 168 -7.34 -29.08 -3.05
C GLY A 168 -8.34 -30.00 -3.76
N LYS A 169 -7.94 -31.24 -4.06
CA LYS A 169 -8.89 -32.31 -4.40
C LYS A 169 -8.37 -33.68 -4.03
#